data_AF-A0A7X3X3M9-F1
#
_entry.id   AF-A0A7X3X3M9-F1
#
_cell.length_a   1.000
_cell.length_b   1.000
_cell.length_c   1.000
_cell.angle_alpha   90.00
_cell.angle_beta   90.00
_cell.angle_gamma   90.00
#
_symmetry.space_group_name_H-M   'P 1'
#
loop_
_entity.id
_entity.type
_entity.pdbx_description
1 polymer ?
#
loop_
_entity_poly.entity_id
_entity_poly.type
_entity_poly.pdbx_seq_one_letter_code
_entity_poly.pdbx_strand_id
1 'polypeptide(L)'
;AAPQPAATAARTATTIPTPEEFFGHQIGADRKLARWDKLVEYYELIDAASDRVQVVHMGPSTLGEPFLSIFISSPDNLARLDNYKRMNAVLQDPRGHTRAEVDNAIENGKVVFVQSYALHSTEVACAQSPAEIMYLFATRDDDEIHEILDNTISILIPAFNPDGVGIVNEWYDRWVGTEYEGARPPELYHHYIGHDSECTRITALRGSCGVMRCHAVSRHTLKR
;
A
#
# COMPACT_ATOMS: atom_id res chain seq x y z
N ALA A 1 -8.84 25.41 23.39
CA ALA A 1 -7.38 25.29 23.26
C ALA A 1 -7.10 24.68 21.89
N ALA A 2 -6.27 25.33 21.06
CA ALA A 2 -5.88 24.77 19.77
C ALA A 2 -5.00 23.52 20.00
N PRO A 3 -5.14 22.45 19.19
CA PRO A 3 -4.27 21.29 19.30
C PRO A 3 -2.85 21.69 18.89
N GLN A 4 -1.88 21.38 19.75
CA GLN A 4 -0.46 21.60 19.47
C GLN A 4 0.01 20.67 18.34
N PRO A 5 0.89 21.14 17.44
CA PRO A 5 1.50 20.28 16.43
C PRO A 5 2.34 19.20 17.13
N ALA A 6 2.12 17.95 16.74
CA ALA A 6 2.89 16.82 17.25
C ALA A 6 4.37 17.03 16.90
N ALA A 7 5.24 17.03 17.92
CA ALA A 7 6.67 17.08 17.73
C ALA A 7 7.13 15.82 16.97
N THR A 8 7.79 16.02 15.83
CA THR A 8 8.44 14.94 15.08
C THR A 8 9.57 14.39 15.94
N ALA A 9 9.33 13.27 16.62
CA ALA A 9 10.39 12.55 17.32
C ALA A 9 11.44 12.11 16.28
N ALA A 10 12.70 12.36 16.58
CA ALA A 10 13.81 11.88 15.74
C ALA A 10 13.77 10.35 15.71
N ARG A 11 13.42 9.77 14.55
CA ARG A 11 13.45 8.32 14.32
C ARG A 11 14.91 7.87 14.44
N THR A 12 15.20 7.03 15.44
CA THR A 12 16.51 6.39 15.57
C THR A 12 16.70 5.47 14.37
N ALA A 13 17.82 5.58 13.66
CA ALA A 13 18.20 4.67 12.59
C ALA A 13 18.49 3.27 13.17
N THR A 14 17.44 2.54 13.50
CA THR A 14 17.49 1.11 13.80
C THR A 14 17.59 0.40 12.46
N THR A 15 18.59 -0.49 12.31
CA THR A 15 18.69 -1.32 11.11
C THR A 15 17.40 -2.10 10.94
N ILE A 16 16.72 -1.90 9.81
CA ILE A 16 15.52 -2.66 9.45
C ILE A 16 15.98 -4.08 9.11
N PRO A 17 15.47 -5.13 9.80
CA PRO A 17 15.80 -6.51 9.45
C PRO A 17 15.26 -6.82 8.05
N THR A 18 15.96 -7.67 7.31
CA THR A 18 15.42 -8.19 6.04
C THR A 18 14.13 -8.98 6.30
N PRO A 19 13.25 -9.15 5.29
CA PRO A 19 12.07 -10.00 5.43
C PRO A 19 12.45 -11.43 5.87
N GLU A 20 13.50 -12.02 5.30
CA GLU A 20 13.95 -13.35 5.70
C GLU A 20 14.38 -13.43 7.18
N GLU A 21 15.10 -12.43 7.69
CA GLU A 21 15.48 -12.37 9.10
C GLU A 21 14.27 -12.21 10.03
N PHE A 22 13.27 -11.43 9.62
CA PHE A 22 12.07 -11.19 10.44
C PHE A 22 11.10 -12.37 10.43
N PHE A 23 10.83 -12.97 9.27
CA PHE A 23 9.89 -14.08 9.13
C PHE A 23 10.53 -15.46 9.39
N GLY A 24 11.87 -15.54 9.41
CA GLY A 24 12.62 -16.78 9.61
C GLY A 24 12.63 -17.70 8.37
N HIS A 25 12.16 -17.20 7.23
CA HIS A 25 12.22 -17.85 5.93
C HIS A 25 12.11 -16.81 4.82
N GLN A 26 12.65 -17.11 3.64
CA GLN A 26 12.46 -16.27 2.47
C GLN A 26 10.97 -16.09 2.14
N ILE A 27 10.56 -14.88 1.78
CA ILE A 27 9.21 -14.62 1.29
C ILE A 27 8.98 -15.41 0.00
N GLY A 28 7.86 -16.16 -0.04
CA GLY A 28 7.54 -17.04 -1.17
C GLY A 28 8.23 -18.41 -1.14
N ALA A 29 8.94 -18.76 -0.05
CA ALA A 29 9.49 -20.09 0.13
C ALA A 29 8.39 -21.16 0.12
N ASP A 30 8.72 -22.34 -0.44
CA ASP A 30 7.80 -23.47 -0.53
C ASP A 30 7.20 -23.80 0.83
N ARG A 31 5.86 -23.86 0.87
CA ARG A 31 5.07 -24.21 2.05
C ARG A 31 5.23 -23.27 3.25
N LYS A 32 5.62 -22.03 3.01
CA LYS A 32 5.73 -20.99 4.03
C LYS A 32 4.92 -19.77 3.64
N LEU A 33 3.94 -19.41 4.47
CA LEU A 33 3.16 -18.18 4.32
C LEU A 33 3.35 -17.32 5.56
N ALA A 34 3.79 -16.07 5.38
CA ALA A 34 3.75 -15.08 6.44
C ALA A 34 2.27 -14.79 6.77
N ARG A 35 1.93 -14.87 8.06
CA ARG A 35 0.60 -14.56 8.56
C ARG A 35 0.34 -13.05 8.50
N TRP A 36 -0.92 -12.67 8.36
CA TRP A 36 -1.32 -11.26 8.28
C TRP A 36 -0.87 -10.44 9.49
N ASP A 37 -1.04 -10.96 10.70
CA ASP A 37 -0.57 -10.33 11.94
C ASP A 37 0.93 -10.00 11.92
N LYS A 38 1.77 -10.95 11.47
CA LYS A 38 3.22 -10.76 11.31
C LYS A 38 3.57 -9.79 10.20
N LEU A 39 2.81 -9.77 9.10
CA LEU A 39 2.99 -8.78 8.03
C LEU A 39 2.71 -7.37 8.53
N VAL A 40 1.61 -7.18 9.28
CA VAL A 40 1.28 -5.89 9.92
C VAL A 40 2.39 -5.45 10.87
N GLU A 41 2.86 -6.33 11.75
CA GLU A 41 3.97 -6.04 12.67
C GLU A 41 5.24 -5.60 11.92
N TYR A 42 5.55 -6.25 10.80
CA TYR A 42 6.71 -5.89 9.98
C TYR A 42 6.55 -4.52 9.32
N TYR A 43 5.35 -4.18 8.84
CA TYR A 43 5.08 -2.86 8.26
C TYR A 43 5.19 -1.74 9.30
N GLU A 44 4.68 -1.96 10.50
CA GLU A 44 4.80 -1.03 11.63
C GLU A 44 6.26 -0.87 12.08
N LEU A 45 7.05 -1.94 12.06
CA LEU A 45 8.49 -1.89 12.32
C LEU A 45 9.20 -1.00 11.29
N ILE A 46 8.92 -1.19 9.99
CA ILE A 46 9.50 -0.37 8.91
C ILE A 46 9.09 1.09 9.08
N ASP A 47 7.81 1.37 9.37
CA ASP A 47 7.34 2.72 9.64
C ASP A 47 8.12 3.36 10.77
N ALA A 48 8.28 2.68 11.91
CA ALA A 48 9.01 3.22 13.05
C ALA A 48 10.49 3.53 12.73
N ALA A 49 11.11 2.76 11.83
CA ALA A 49 12.55 2.83 11.54
C ALA A 49 12.92 3.64 10.28
N SER A 50 12.00 3.91 9.35
CA SER A 50 12.27 4.62 8.09
C SER A 50 11.55 5.96 8.03
N ASP A 51 12.21 7.04 7.61
CA ASP A 51 11.59 8.34 7.35
C ASP A 51 10.91 8.43 5.96
N ARG A 52 11.01 7.38 5.15
CA ARG A 52 10.44 7.26 3.79
C ARG A 52 9.11 6.51 3.75
N VAL A 53 8.69 5.94 4.88
CA VAL A 53 7.47 5.14 5.01
C VAL A 53 6.57 5.74 6.08
N GLN A 54 5.28 5.79 5.77
CA GLN A 54 4.21 6.18 6.69
C GLN A 54 3.06 5.18 6.61
N VAL A 55 2.88 4.37 7.65
CA VAL A 55 1.75 3.42 7.75
C VAL A 55 0.53 4.11 8.37
N VAL A 56 -0.63 3.98 7.73
CA VAL A 56 -1.91 4.51 8.20
C VAL A 56 -2.91 3.39 8.38
N HIS A 57 -3.44 3.25 9.61
CA HIS A 57 -4.55 2.36 9.89
C HIS A 57 -5.85 3.00 9.43
N MET A 58 -6.49 2.38 8.44
CA MET A 58 -7.76 2.82 7.85
C MET A 58 -8.98 2.37 8.66
N GLY A 59 -8.75 1.63 9.76
CA GLY A 59 -9.77 1.02 10.60
C GLY A 59 -9.70 -0.52 10.54
N PRO A 60 -10.55 -1.20 11.32
CA PRO A 60 -10.70 -2.65 11.22
C PRO A 60 -11.47 -3.03 9.95
N SER A 61 -11.17 -4.21 9.42
CA SER A 61 -11.95 -4.92 8.42
C SER A 61 -13.27 -5.47 9.00
N THR A 62 -13.96 -6.33 8.25
CA THR A 62 -15.24 -6.91 8.69
C THR A 62 -15.08 -7.81 9.90
N LEU A 63 -14.01 -8.63 9.92
CA LEU A 63 -13.72 -9.55 11.02
C LEU A 63 -12.75 -8.96 12.06
N GLY A 64 -12.39 -7.68 11.94
CA GLY A 64 -11.58 -6.97 12.92
C GLY A 64 -10.09 -6.89 12.61
N GLU A 65 -9.65 -7.45 11.48
CA GLU A 65 -8.26 -7.38 11.04
C GLU A 65 -7.84 -5.94 10.69
N PRO A 66 -6.59 -5.53 10.98
CA PRO A 66 -6.10 -4.21 10.60
C PRO A 66 -6.18 -4.00 9.09
N PHE A 67 -6.80 -2.90 8.63
CA PHE A 67 -6.76 -2.49 7.24
C PHE A 67 -5.80 -1.30 7.07
N LEU A 68 -4.78 -1.46 6.22
CA LEU A 68 -3.66 -0.52 6.13
C LEU A 68 -3.63 0.21 4.79
N SER A 69 -3.21 1.48 4.82
CA SER A 69 -2.73 2.23 3.68
C SER A 69 -1.34 2.77 4.00
N ILE A 70 -0.38 2.52 3.11
CA ILE A 70 1.04 2.79 3.37
C ILE A 70 1.52 3.80 2.33
N PHE A 71 1.97 4.95 2.80
CA PHE A 71 2.56 5.99 1.97
C PHE A 71 4.07 5.82 1.93
N ILE A 72 4.64 5.83 0.74
CA ILE A 72 6.07 5.67 0.50
C ILE A 72 6.52 6.79 -0.44
N SER A 73 7.44 7.63 0.02
CA SER A 73 8.00 8.75 -0.75
C SER A 73 9.23 9.31 -0.04
N SER A 74 9.89 10.31 -0.60
CA SER A 74 10.97 11.00 0.11
C SER A 74 10.46 11.73 1.36
N PRO A 75 11.30 11.92 2.40
CA PRO A 75 10.88 12.56 3.65
C PRO A 75 10.27 13.96 3.42
N ASP A 76 10.87 14.72 2.50
CA ASP A 76 10.38 16.05 2.10
C ASP A 76 9.01 16.01 1.43
N ASN A 77 8.71 14.93 0.69
CA ASN A 77 7.41 14.75 0.08
C ASN A 77 6.36 14.36 1.11
N LEU A 78 6.68 13.44 2.02
CA LEU A 78 5.77 13.01 3.10
C LEU A 78 5.46 14.16 4.07
N ALA A 79 6.43 15.02 4.38
CA ALA A 79 6.21 16.24 5.17
C ALA A 79 5.21 17.22 4.51
N ARG A 80 5.02 17.12 3.19
CA ARG A 80 4.11 17.95 2.39
C ARG A 80 2.90 17.18 1.85
N LEU A 81 2.61 15.98 2.38
CA LEU A 81 1.60 15.07 1.85
C LEU A 81 0.21 15.73 1.73
N ASP A 82 -0.21 16.53 2.71
CA ASP A 82 -1.50 17.23 2.66
C ASP A 82 -1.57 18.30 1.56
N ASN A 83 -0.44 18.94 1.23
CA ASN A 83 -0.38 19.85 0.10
C ASN A 83 -0.54 19.08 -1.22
N TYR A 84 0.14 17.94 -1.36
CA TYR A 84 0.00 17.09 -2.55
C TYR A 84 -1.39 16.49 -2.69
N LYS A 85 -2.05 16.12 -1.57
CA LYS A 85 -3.45 15.71 -1.57
C LYS A 85 -4.38 16.79 -2.15
N ARG A 86 -4.20 18.05 -1.73
CA ARG A 86 -4.98 19.18 -2.27
C ARG A 86 -4.71 19.40 -3.75
N MET A 87 -3.44 19.41 -4.17
CA MET A 87 -3.08 19.53 -5.59
C MET A 87 -3.68 18.39 -6.42
N ASN A 88 -3.60 17.15 -5.94
CA ASN A 88 -4.19 16.00 -6.61
C ASN A 88 -5.71 16.10 -6.71
N ALA A 89 -6.40 16.63 -5.69
CA ALA A 89 -7.84 16.87 -5.75
C ALA A 89 -8.22 17.90 -6.84
N VAL A 90 -7.44 18.99 -6.97
CA VAL A 90 -7.62 19.97 -8.06
C VAL A 90 -7.43 19.31 -9.42
N LEU A 91 -6.43 18.43 -9.58
CA LEU A 91 -6.20 17.71 -10.83
C LEU A 91 -7.28 16.67 -11.14
N GLN A 92 -7.83 16.02 -10.10
CA GLN A 92 -8.89 15.03 -10.24
C GLN A 92 -10.21 15.66 -10.72
N ASP A 93 -10.58 16.80 -10.16
CA ASP A 93 -11.75 17.57 -10.59
C ASP A 93 -11.41 19.06 -10.70
N PRO A 94 -10.97 19.54 -11.87
CA PRO A 94 -10.57 20.94 -12.05
C PRO A 94 -11.76 21.90 -12.12
N ARG A 95 -13.01 21.41 -12.09
CA ARG A 95 -14.19 22.28 -12.15
C ARG A 95 -14.30 23.07 -10.85
N GLY A 96 -14.54 24.38 -10.97
CA GLY A 96 -14.61 25.27 -9.81
C GLY A 96 -13.25 25.79 -9.33
N HIS A 97 -12.14 25.37 -9.96
CA HIS A 97 -10.81 25.93 -9.72
C HIS A 97 -10.42 26.94 -10.81
N THR A 98 -9.59 27.91 -10.43
CA THR A 98 -9.03 28.88 -11.36
C THR A 98 -7.95 28.23 -12.24
N ARG A 99 -7.70 28.83 -13.41
CA ARG A 99 -6.65 28.34 -14.32
C ARG A 99 -5.26 28.33 -13.64
N ALA A 100 -4.97 29.35 -12.84
CA ALA A 100 -3.71 29.46 -12.11
C ALA A 100 -3.53 28.33 -11.07
N GLU A 101 -4.59 27.94 -10.35
CA GLU A 101 -4.53 26.82 -9.40
C GLU A 101 -4.26 25.50 -10.11
N VAL A 102 -4.90 25.27 -11.26
CA VAL A 102 -4.70 24.07 -12.08
C VAL A 102 -3.27 24.02 -12.64
N ASP A 103 -2.78 25.11 -13.24
CA ASP A 103 -1.43 25.17 -13.80
C ASP A 103 -0.37 24.97 -12.68
N ASN A 104 -0.57 25.58 -11.50
CA ASN A 104 0.29 25.35 -10.34
C ASN A 104 0.30 23.88 -9.88
N ALA A 105 -0.86 23.21 -9.87
CA ALA A 105 -0.94 21.80 -9.51
C ALA A 105 -0.27 20.88 -10.56
N ILE A 106 -0.29 21.24 -11.84
CA ILE A 106 0.41 20.52 -12.92
C ILE A 106 1.92 20.66 -12.78
N GLU A 107 2.41 21.86 -12.45
CA GLU A 107 3.84 22.14 -12.34
C GLU A 107 4.47 21.59 -11.07
N ASN A 108 3.74 21.67 -9.95
CA ASN A 108 4.28 21.36 -8.62
C ASN A 108 3.73 20.07 -8.01
N GLY A 109 2.77 19.42 -8.66
CA GLY A 109 2.23 18.13 -8.23
C GLY A 109 3.25 16.99 -8.32
N LYS A 110 2.94 15.88 -7.65
CA LYS A 110 3.70 14.63 -7.73
C LYS A 110 2.88 13.57 -8.42
N VAL A 111 3.56 12.60 -9.05
CA VAL A 111 2.89 11.41 -9.57
C VAL A 111 2.45 10.57 -8.38
N VAL A 112 1.15 10.27 -8.30
CA VAL A 112 0.60 9.38 -7.27
C VAL A 112 0.39 8.00 -7.90
N PHE A 113 1.00 6.98 -7.30
CA PHE A 113 0.90 5.59 -7.78
C PHE A 113 0.26 4.72 -6.71
N VAL A 114 -0.88 4.11 -7.01
CA VAL A 114 -1.61 3.26 -6.06
C VAL A 114 -1.43 1.80 -6.44
N GLN A 115 -0.95 1.00 -5.47
CA GLN A 115 -0.76 -0.44 -5.61
C GLN A 115 -1.68 -1.17 -4.65
N SER A 116 -2.56 -2.00 -5.21
CA SER A 116 -3.55 -2.78 -4.47
C SER A 116 -3.19 -4.26 -4.51
N TYR A 117 -3.05 -4.88 -3.35
CA TYR A 117 -2.70 -6.29 -3.21
C TYR A 117 -3.82 -7.10 -2.54
N ALA A 118 -3.76 -8.42 -2.73
CA ALA A 118 -4.58 -9.42 -2.07
C ALA A 118 -6.07 -9.07 -2.00
N LEU A 119 -6.65 -8.64 -3.14
CA LEU A 119 -8.09 -8.57 -3.26
C LEU A 119 -8.68 -9.99 -3.16
N HIS A 120 -8.11 -10.93 -3.91
CA HIS A 120 -8.37 -12.36 -3.76
C HIS A 120 -7.33 -12.99 -2.84
N SER A 121 -7.74 -13.32 -1.62
CA SER A 121 -6.82 -13.82 -0.59
C SER A 121 -6.22 -15.20 -0.91
N THR A 122 -6.84 -15.96 -1.83
CA THR A 122 -6.28 -17.24 -2.31
C THR A 122 -5.10 -17.06 -3.27
N GLU A 123 -4.87 -15.85 -3.79
CA GLU A 123 -3.68 -15.49 -4.57
C GLU A 123 -2.53 -15.16 -3.62
N VAL A 124 -2.05 -16.16 -2.88
CA VAL A 124 -1.21 -15.98 -1.69
C VAL A 124 0.04 -15.13 -1.93
N ALA A 125 0.68 -15.24 -3.10
CA ALA A 125 1.88 -14.45 -3.43
C ALA A 125 1.63 -12.93 -3.34
N CYS A 126 0.40 -12.50 -3.64
CA CYS A 126 0.02 -11.10 -3.67
C CYS A 126 0.10 -10.46 -2.26
N ALA A 127 -0.34 -11.17 -1.22
CA ALA A 127 -0.26 -10.67 0.17
C ALA A 127 1.17 -10.69 0.75
N GLN A 128 2.05 -11.52 0.18
CA GLN A 128 3.41 -11.74 0.69
C GLN A 128 4.41 -10.73 0.09
N SER A 129 4.27 -10.44 -1.20
CA SER A 129 5.19 -9.55 -1.94
C SER A 129 5.38 -8.14 -1.37
N PRO A 130 4.40 -7.49 -0.71
CA PRO A 130 4.59 -6.13 -0.22
C PRO A 130 5.66 -6.01 0.87
N ALA A 131 5.94 -7.07 1.64
CA ALA A 131 7.01 -7.08 2.64
C ALA A 131 8.39 -6.82 2.02
N GLU A 132 8.68 -7.48 0.89
CA GLU A 132 9.92 -7.27 0.13
C GLU A 132 9.95 -5.86 -0.47
N ILE A 133 8.85 -5.43 -1.09
CA ILE A 133 8.76 -4.12 -1.72
C ILE A 133 9.00 -3.01 -0.70
N MET A 134 8.33 -3.06 0.45
CA MET A 134 8.49 -2.07 1.52
C MET A 134 9.91 -2.05 2.07
N TYR A 135 10.53 -3.21 2.28
CA TYR A 135 11.91 -3.30 2.71
C TYR A 135 12.85 -2.59 1.72
N LEU A 136 12.69 -2.85 0.42
CA LEU A 136 13.53 -2.23 -0.61
C LEU A 136 13.36 -0.71 -0.65
N PHE A 137 12.13 -0.19 -0.60
CA PHE A 137 11.89 1.25 -0.57
C PHE A 137 12.45 1.94 0.69
N ALA A 138 12.42 1.23 1.83
CA ALA A 138 12.89 1.76 3.10
C ALA A 138 14.43 1.73 3.24
N THR A 139 15.11 0.77 2.59
CA THR A 139 16.54 0.48 2.86
C THR A 139 17.48 0.72 1.68
N ARG A 140 17.01 0.69 0.43
CA ARG A 140 17.88 0.99 -0.73
C ARG A 140 18.40 2.43 -0.65
N ASP A 141 19.63 2.62 -1.09
CA ASP A 141 20.32 3.91 -1.06
C ASP A 141 21.15 4.11 -2.34
N ASP A 142 20.45 4.06 -3.48
CA ASP A 142 21.00 4.24 -4.81
C ASP A 142 20.28 5.36 -5.57
N ASP A 143 20.92 5.93 -6.58
CA ASP A 143 20.38 7.09 -7.31
C ASP A 143 18.99 6.82 -7.91
N GLU A 144 18.73 5.56 -8.33
CA GLU A 144 17.43 5.16 -8.90
C GLU A 144 16.32 5.24 -7.85
N ILE A 145 16.51 4.68 -6.65
CA ILE A 145 15.47 4.74 -5.61
C ILE A 145 15.24 6.17 -5.13
N HIS A 146 16.28 6.99 -5.04
CA HIS A 146 16.16 8.41 -4.70
C HIS A 146 15.33 9.18 -5.73
N GLU A 147 15.60 8.99 -7.02
CA GLU A 147 14.83 9.61 -8.10
C GLU A 147 13.35 9.20 -8.05
N ILE A 148 13.06 7.90 -7.80
CA ILE A 148 11.70 7.40 -7.66
C ILE A 148 11.00 8.07 -6.46
N LEU A 149 11.62 8.08 -5.29
CA LEU A 149 11.05 8.62 -4.05
C LEU A 149 10.82 10.13 -4.12
N ASP A 150 11.71 10.87 -4.78
CA ASP A 150 11.60 12.33 -4.91
C ASP A 150 10.51 12.76 -5.88
N ASN A 151 10.18 11.95 -6.88
CA ASN A 151 9.22 12.30 -7.92
C ASN A 151 7.83 11.67 -7.74
N THR A 152 7.70 10.66 -6.88
CA THR A 152 6.46 9.89 -6.72
C THR A 152 5.99 9.83 -5.28
N ILE A 153 4.67 9.73 -5.10
CA ILE A 153 4.03 9.32 -3.84
C ILE A 153 3.36 7.98 -4.12
N SER A 154 3.97 6.92 -3.61
CA SER A 154 3.44 5.56 -3.71
C SER A 154 2.46 5.32 -2.55
N ILE A 155 1.27 4.81 -2.87
CA ILE A 155 0.26 4.38 -1.90
C ILE A 155 0.11 2.86 -2.07
N LEU A 156 0.58 2.11 -1.09
CA LEU A 156 0.52 0.67 -1.06
C LEU A 156 -0.60 0.21 -0.11
N ILE A 157 -1.49 -0.64 -0.60
CA ILE A 157 -2.53 -1.30 0.18
C ILE A 157 -2.19 -2.79 0.19
N PRO A 158 -1.53 -3.30 1.25
CA PRO A 158 -0.91 -4.62 1.24
C PRO A 158 -1.92 -5.78 1.24
N ALA A 159 -3.14 -5.54 1.71
CA ALA A 159 -4.26 -6.45 1.49
C ALA A 159 -5.58 -5.66 1.45
N PHE A 160 -6.29 -5.73 0.33
CA PHE A 160 -7.67 -5.24 0.22
C PHE A 160 -8.66 -6.13 0.97
N ASN A 161 -8.30 -7.40 1.19
CA ASN A 161 -9.08 -8.35 1.95
C ASN A 161 -8.23 -9.02 3.06
N PRO A 162 -7.90 -8.28 4.14
CA PRO A 162 -7.07 -8.81 5.22
C PRO A 162 -7.75 -9.98 5.97
N ASP A 163 -9.08 -9.95 6.11
CA ASP A 163 -9.89 -11.04 6.68
C ASP A 163 -9.62 -12.36 5.95
N GLY A 164 -9.74 -12.32 4.62
CA GLY A 164 -9.52 -13.49 3.80
C GLY A 164 -8.07 -13.97 3.81
N VAL A 165 -7.09 -13.06 3.94
CA VAL A 165 -5.68 -13.44 4.06
C VAL A 165 -5.48 -14.23 5.36
N GLY A 166 -6.01 -13.73 6.48
CA GLY A 166 -6.03 -14.45 7.76
C GLY A 166 -6.63 -15.86 7.66
N ILE A 167 -7.82 -15.98 7.07
CA ILE A 167 -8.50 -17.27 6.86
C ILE A 167 -7.64 -18.24 6.03
N VAL A 168 -7.04 -17.76 4.92
CA VAL A 168 -6.20 -18.58 4.05
C VAL A 168 -4.93 -19.01 4.77
N ASN A 169 -4.28 -18.11 5.52
CA ASN A 169 -3.10 -18.44 6.33
C ASN A 169 -3.43 -19.53 7.36
N GLU A 170 -4.51 -19.37 8.14
CA GLU A 170 -4.91 -20.33 9.18
C GLU A 170 -5.29 -21.70 8.61
N TRP A 171 -5.99 -21.70 7.47
CA TRP A 171 -6.30 -22.94 6.77
C TRP A 171 -5.03 -23.64 6.30
N TYR A 172 -4.11 -22.91 5.67
CA TYR A 172 -2.88 -23.50 5.16
C TYR A 172 -1.99 -24.05 6.28
N ASP A 173 -1.79 -23.29 7.36
CA ASP A 173 -1.01 -23.71 8.53
C ASP A 173 -1.55 -25.01 9.16
N ARG A 174 -2.87 -25.21 9.13
CA ARG A 174 -3.52 -26.41 9.66
C ARG A 174 -3.29 -27.66 8.81
N TRP A 175 -3.22 -27.51 7.49
CA TRP A 175 -3.30 -28.63 6.55
C TRP A 175 -2.04 -28.85 5.71
N VAL A 176 -1.03 -27.99 5.82
CA VAL A 176 0.26 -28.19 5.18
C VAL A 176 0.84 -29.58 5.51
N GLY A 177 1.29 -30.31 4.49
CA GLY A 177 1.78 -31.68 4.65
C GLY A 177 0.69 -32.77 4.70
N THR A 178 -0.58 -32.42 4.51
CA THR A 178 -1.71 -33.37 4.44
C THR A 178 -2.29 -33.45 3.03
N GLU A 179 -3.28 -34.32 2.80
CA GLU A 179 -4.02 -34.40 1.53
C GLU A 179 -4.80 -33.10 1.18
N TYR A 180 -5.01 -32.21 2.16
CA TYR A 180 -5.76 -30.97 2.00
C TYR A 180 -4.87 -29.73 1.76
N GLU A 181 -3.55 -29.89 1.62
CA GLU A 181 -2.60 -28.77 1.45
C GLU A 181 -2.95 -27.85 0.27
N GLY A 182 -3.46 -28.41 -0.84
CA GLY A 182 -3.89 -27.66 -2.03
C GLY A 182 -5.38 -27.32 -2.06
N ALA A 183 -6.15 -27.69 -1.02
CA ALA A 183 -7.57 -27.44 -0.98
C ALA A 183 -7.87 -26.00 -0.56
N ARG A 184 -8.96 -25.44 -1.10
CA ARG A 184 -9.45 -24.13 -0.67
C ARG A 184 -10.09 -24.24 0.73
N PRO A 185 -10.00 -23.19 1.56
CA PRO A 185 -10.75 -23.17 2.80
C PRO A 185 -12.26 -23.35 2.52
N PRO A 186 -12.98 -24.16 3.32
CA PRO A 186 -14.41 -24.38 3.18
C PRO A 186 -15.23 -23.20 3.72
N GLU A 187 -14.61 -22.03 3.87
CA GLU A 187 -15.16 -20.80 4.40
C GLU A 187 -15.03 -19.69 3.37
N LEU A 188 -16.01 -18.78 3.33
CA LEU A 188 -15.99 -17.65 2.42
C LEU A 188 -14.99 -16.61 2.92
N TYR A 189 -13.86 -16.50 2.23
CA TYR A 189 -12.85 -15.47 2.51
C TYR A 189 -13.31 -14.05 2.10
N HIS A 190 -14.44 -13.93 1.38
CA HIS A 190 -15.17 -12.67 1.18
C HIS A 190 -16.49 -12.71 1.96
N HIS A 191 -16.49 -12.16 3.17
CA HIS A 191 -17.59 -12.34 4.13
C HIS A 191 -18.98 -11.91 3.62
N TYR A 192 -19.05 -10.84 2.81
CA TYR A 192 -20.34 -10.28 2.36
C TYR A 192 -20.90 -10.85 1.06
N ILE A 193 -20.05 -11.23 0.10
CA ILE A 193 -20.50 -11.45 -1.28
C ILE A 193 -20.25 -12.89 -1.74
N GLY A 194 -19.30 -13.61 -1.13
CA GLY A 194 -18.93 -14.97 -1.55
C GLY A 194 -18.56 -15.10 -3.03
N HIS A 195 -18.29 -13.98 -3.72
CA HIS A 195 -18.02 -13.87 -5.14
C HIS A 195 -16.82 -12.95 -5.37
N ASP A 196 -16.19 -13.09 -6.54
CA ASP A 196 -15.11 -12.25 -7.05
C ASP A 196 -15.43 -10.74 -6.91
N SER A 197 -14.54 -10.02 -6.23
CA SER A 197 -14.69 -8.59 -5.92
C SER A 197 -14.37 -7.69 -7.10
N GLU A 198 -13.59 -8.15 -8.09
CA GLU A 198 -13.34 -7.40 -9.34
C GLU A 198 -14.63 -7.21 -10.13
N CYS A 199 -15.51 -8.21 -10.16
CA CYS A 199 -16.83 -8.11 -10.80
C CYS A 199 -17.75 -7.08 -10.12
N THR A 200 -17.59 -6.85 -8.81
CA THR A 200 -18.42 -5.89 -8.06
C THR A 200 -18.06 -4.42 -8.38
N ARG A 201 -16.89 -4.19 -9.00
CA ARG A 201 -16.38 -2.86 -9.33
C ARG A 201 -17.24 -2.09 -10.35
N ILE A 202 -18.03 -2.78 -11.19
CA ILE A 202 -18.84 -2.14 -12.24
C ILE A 202 -20.02 -1.31 -11.67
N THR A 203 -20.52 -1.63 -10.47
CA THR A 203 -21.74 -0.97 -9.94
C THR A 203 -21.44 0.13 -8.93
N ALA A 204 -20.35 0.00 -8.14
CA ALA A 204 -20.03 0.96 -7.07
C ALA A 204 -19.28 2.23 -7.55
N LEU A 205 -18.65 2.18 -8.72
CA LEU A 205 -17.85 3.32 -9.25
C LEU A 205 -18.68 4.45 -9.85
N ARG A 206 -20.01 4.33 -9.93
CA ARG A 206 -20.88 5.46 -10.33
C ARG A 206 -21.23 6.39 -9.16
N GLY A 207 -20.88 6.04 -7.92
CA GLY A 207 -21.35 6.76 -6.72
C GLY A 207 -20.31 7.58 -5.96
N SER A 208 -19.04 7.13 -5.83
CA SER A 208 -18.15 7.78 -4.86
C SER A 208 -16.65 7.49 -4.96
N CYS A 209 -16.17 6.80 -6.00
CA CYS A 209 -14.74 6.54 -6.15
C CYS A 209 -14.29 6.86 -7.59
N GLY A 210 -13.63 8.00 -7.77
CA GLY A 210 -13.11 8.43 -9.05
C GLY A 210 -11.93 7.54 -9.45
N VAL A 211 -12.16 6.62 -10.38
CA VAL A 211 -11.08 5.84 -11.00
C VAL A 211 -10.18 6.79 -11.76
N MET A 212 -8.94 6.88 -11.28
CA MET A 212 -7.82 7.57 -11.91
C MET A 212 -7.54 6.90 -13.27
N ARG A 213 -7.89 7.56 -14.37
CA ARG A 213 -7.36 7.21 -15.68
C ARG A 213 -5.94 7.77 -15.75
N CYS A 214 -4.94 6.89 -15.67
CA CYS A 214 -3.58 7.22 -16.07
C CYS A 214 -3.57 7.62 -17.54
N HIS A 215 -3.34 8.91 -17.84
CA HIS A 215 -2.79 9.33 -19.12
C HIS A 215 -1.34 9.72 -18.87
N ALA A 216 -0.42 8.86 -19.30
CA ALA A 216 0.99 9.20 -19.37
C ALA A 216 1.17 10.28 -20.45
N VAL A 217 1.33 11.54 -20.05
CA VAL A 217 1.81 12.59 -20.95
C VAL A 217 3.33 12.51 -20.95
N SER A 218 3.89 11.82 -21.93
CA SER A 218 5.33 11.78 -22.17
C SER A 218 5.83 13.18 -22.53
N ARG A 219 6.62 13.80 -21.64
CA ARG A 219 7.34 15.05 -21.92
C ARG A 219 8.62 14.73 -22.71
N HIS A 220 8.52 14.30 -23.97
CA HIS A 220 9.71 14.16 -24.83
C HIS A 220 9.35 14.34 -26.31
N THR A 221 8.95 15.55 -26.73
CA THR A 221 9.12 16.05 -28.11
C THR A 221 8.72 17.52 -28.20
N LEU A 222 9.66 18.42 -27.90
CA LEU A 222 9.65 19.82 -28.40
C LEU A 222 11.08 20.38 -28.35
N LYS A 223 11.95 19.76 -29.16
CA LYS A 223 13.16 20.38 -29.69
C LYS A 223 13.34 19.89 -31.13
N ARG A 224 12.68 20.58 -32.05
CA ARG A 224 13.13 20.92 -33.41
C ARG A 224 12.15 21.91 -34.02
#